data_AF-V5IJV5-F1
#
_entry.id   AF-V5IJV5-F1
#
_cell.length_a   1.000
_cell.length_b   1.000
_cell.length_c   1.000
_cell.angle_alpha   90.00
_cell.angle_beta   90.00
_cell.angle_gamma   90.00
#
_symmetry.space_group_name_H-M   'P 1'
#
loop_
_entity.id
_entity.type
_entity.pdbx_description
1 polymer ?
#
loop_
_entity_poly.entity_id
_entity_poly.type
_entity_poly.pdbx_seq_one_letter_code
_entity_poly.pdbx_strand_id
1 'polypeptide(L)' 'MKATTAALCFLVAAVCVTALLPENICRAPHAITSCAGTAKKMWYFENNTNKCESYDGCGTGYNDFHSKRCCEDSCPYGTK' A
#
# COMPACT_ATOMS: atom_id res chain seq x y z
N MET A 1 20.07 -33.85 -0.09
CA MET A 1 18.93 -33.04 -0.61
C MET A 1 18.01 -32.69 0.54
N LYS A 2 18.17 -31.54 1.20
CA LYS A 2 17.28 -31.06 2.29
C LYS A 2 17.54 -29.59 2.64
N ALA A 3 18.75 -29.09 2.38
CA ALA A 3 19.10 -27.68 2.57
C ALA A 3 18.50 -26.74 1.50
N THR A 4 18.30 -27.21 0.27
CA THR A 4 17.74 -26.41 -0.82
C THR A 4 16.27 -26.05 -0.60
N THR A 5 15.47 -26.97 -0.04
CA THR A 5 14.04 -26.74 0.26
C THR A 5 13.85 -25.68 1.35
N ALA A 6 14.68 -25.69 2.39
CA ALA A 6 14.62 -24.69 3.45
C ALA A 6 15.02 -23.29 2.93
N ALA A 7 16.10 -23.20 2.13
CA ALA A 7 16.54 -21.94 1.54
C ALA A 7 15.47 -21.29 0.63
N LEU A 8 14.75 -22.11 -0.15
CA LEU A 8 13.62 -21.66 -0.96
C LEU A 8 12.46 -21.11 -0.12
N CYS A 9 12.12 -21.75 1.00
CA CYS A 9 11.08 -21.26 1.90
C CYS A 9 11.44 -19.92 2.58
N PHE A 10 12.71 -19.72 2.96
CA PHE A 10 13.18 -18.45 3.53
C PHE A 10 13.14 -17.31 2.51
N LEU A 11 13.49 -17.57 1.25
CA LEU A 11 13.43 -16.56 0.19
C LEU A 11 11.99 -16.14 -0.12
N VAL A 12 11.04 -17.09 -0.13
CA VAL A 12 9.62 -16.78 -0.35
C VAL A 12 9.05 -15.95 0.81
N ALA A 13 9.36 -16.30 2.06
CA ALA A 13 8.92 -15.52 3.21
C ALA A 13 9.49 -14.09 3.20
N ALA A 14 10.78 -13.93 2.84
CA ALA A 14 11.40 -12.61 2.72
C ALA A 14 10.74 -11.74 1.63
N VAL A 15 10.38 -12.33 0.47
CA VAL A 15 9.66 -11.63 -0.61
C VAL A 15 8.24 -11.25 -0.22
N CYS A 16 7.55 -12.03 0.60
CA CYS A 16 6.22 -11.65 1.11
C CYS A 16 6.27 -10.46 2.08
N VAL A 17 7.39 -10.25 2.78
CA VAL A 17 7.57 -9.15 3.74
C VAL A 17 7.88 -7.81 3.03
N THR A 18 8.30 -7.82 1.77
CA THR A 18 8.63 -6.58 1.03
C THR A 18 7.43 -5.78 0.54
N ALA A 19 6.21 -6.26 0.74
CA ALA A 19 4.98 -5.56 0.32
C ALA A 19 4.47 -4.52 1.34
N LEU A 20 5.10 -4.42 2.52
CA LEU A 20 4.70 -3.49 3.58
C LEU A 20 5.41 -2.15 3.43
N LEU A 21 4.63 -1.07 3.39
CA LEU A 21 5.17 0.29 3.44
C LEU A 21 5.44 0.71 4.89
N PRO A 22 6.50 1.49 5.15
CA PRO A 22 6.71 2.07 6.48
C PRO A 22 5.52 2.91 6.95
N GLU A 23 5.21 2.88 8.25
CA GLU A 23 4.05 3.59 8.81
C GLU A 23 4.06 5.09 8.53
N ASN A 24 5.24 5.72 8.54
CA ASN A 24 5.38 7.14 8.23
C ASN A 24 5.05 7.47 6.76
N ILE A 25 5.13 6.51 5.83
CA ILE A 25 4.70 6.67 4.44
C ILE A 25 3.19 6.54 4.34
N CYS A 26 2.61 5.53 5.00
CA CYS A 26 1.16 5.33 5.04
C CYS A 26 0.43 6.51 5.70
N ARG A 27 1.03 7.14 6.71
CA ARG A 27 0.44 8.27 7.45
C ARG A 27 0.88 9.63 6.94
N ALA A 28 1.68 9.69 5.87
CA ALA A 28 2.10 10.96 5.28
C ALA A 28 0.87 11.73 4.77
N PRO A 29 0.87 13.08 4.86
CA PRO A 29 -0.17 13.90 4.26
C PRO A 29 -0.39 13.53 2.79
N HIS A 30 -1.64 13.25 2.43
CA HIS A 30 -2.01 12.86 1.08
C HIS A 30 -2.49 14.09 0.30
N ALA A 31 -1.66 14.56 -0.63
CA ALA A 31 -1.99 15.70 -1.47
C ALA A 31 -2.74 15.23 -2.72
N ILE A 32 -4.02 15.59 -2.85
CA ILE A 32 -4.79 15.36 -4.07
C ILE A 32 -4.55 16.54 -5.01
N THR A 33 -3.91 16.28 -6.16
CA THR A 33 -3.64 17.29 -7.20
C THR A 33 -4.53 17.09 -8.41
N SER A 34 -4.65 18.12 -9.25
CA SER A 34 -5.36 18.00 -10.53
C SER A 34 -4.64 17.02 -11.44
N CYS A 35 -5.41 16.14 -12.08
CA CYS A 35 -4.88 15.19 -13.04
C CYS A 35 -4.62 15.90 -14.37
N ALA A 36 -3.47 15.63 -15.01
CA ALA A 36 -3.24 16.04 -16.40
C ALA A 36 -4.14 15.26 -17.39
N GLY A 37 -4.70 14.12 -16.96
CA GLY A 37 -5.62 13.29 -17.72
C GLY A 37 -6.83 12.88 -16.89
N THR A 38 -7.43 11.72 -17.22
CA THR A 38 -8.64 11.24 -16.55
C THR A 38 -8.36 10.82 -15.10
N ALA A 39 -9.11 11.40 -14.16
CA ALA A 39 -9.14 10.94 -12.78
C ALA A 39 -9.77 9.54 -12.69
N LYS A 40 -9.23 8.71 -11.82
CA LYS A 40 -9.72 7.35 -11.55
C LYS A 40 -9.89 7.19 -10.05
N LYS A 41 -10.73 6.22 -9.66
CA LYS A 41 -10.87 5.86 -8.25
C LYS A 41 -9.57 5.23 -7.75
N MET A 42 -8.93 5.91 -6.82
CA MET A 42 -7.72 5.50 -6.13
C MET A 42 -8.01 5.30 -4.65
N TRP A 43 -7.09 4.66 -3.94
CA TRP A 43 -7.16 4.41 -2.51
C TRP A 43 -5.88 4.89 -1.83
N TYR A 44 -5.99 5.37 -0.60
CA TYR A 44 -4.87 5.81 0.23
C TYR A 44 -5.18 5.55 1.70
N PHE A 45 -4.15 5.45 2.53
CA PHE A 45 -4.32 5.35 3.98
C PHE A 45 -4.49 6.75 4.57
N GLU A 46 -5.66 7.02 5.15
CA GLU A 46 -5.97 8.29 5.79
C GLU A 46 -5.58 8.21 7.28
N ASN A 47 -4.66 9.08 7.69
CA ASN A 47 -4.08 9.07 9.03
C ASN A 47 -5.12 9.39 10.11
N ASN A 48 -6.05 10.31 9.83
CA ASN A 48 -7.04 10.75 10.82
C ASN A 48 -8.10 9.69 11.10
N THR A 49 -8.53 8.96 10.07
CA THR A 49 -9.57 7.94 10.20
C THR A 49 -9.01 6.54 10.46
N ASN A 50 -7.69 6.35 10.31
CA ASN A 50 -7.01 5.05 10.38
C ASN A 50 -7.64 4.03 9.44
N LYS A 51 -7.96 4.45 8.20
CA LYS A 51 -8.63 3.61 7.21
C LYS A 51 -8.07 3.85 5.82
N CYS A 52 -8.22 2.84 4.97
CA CYS A 52 -8.03 2.99 3.54
C CYS A 52 -9.29 3.62 2.93
N GLU A 53 -9.16 4.86 2.47
CA GLU A 53 -10.24 5.65 1.87
C GLU A 53 -10.03 5.80 0.37
N SER A 54 -11.14 6.03 -0.36
CA SER A 54 -11.07 6.25 -1.80
C SER A 54 -11.14 7.72 -2.15
N TYR A 55 -10.42 8.12 -3.18
CA TYR A 55 -10.51 9.45 -3.78
C TYR A 55 -10.47 9.34 -5.31
N ASP A 56 -10.93 10.37 -6.00
CA ASP A 56 -10.78 10.47 -7.46
C ASP A 56 -9.52 11.27 -7.80
N GLY A 57 -8.56 10.62 -8.45
CA GLY A 57 -7.31 11.26 -8.86
C GLY A 57 -6.42 10.38 -9.71
N CYS A 58 -5.15 10.75 -9.86
CA CYS A 58 -4.22 10.08 -10.77
C CYS A 58 -3.34 9.03 -10.08
N GLY A 59 -3.15 9.14 -8.75
CA GLY A 59 -2.31 8.26 -7.95
C GLY A 59 -0.84 8.38 -8.33
N THR A 60 -0.12 9.28 -7.67
CA THR A 60 1.28 9.62 -8.02
C THR A 60 2.25 9.44 -6.86
N GLY A 61 1.76 9.22 -5.63
CA GLY A 61 2.55 9.03 -4.42
C GLY A 61 2.68 7.56 -4.00
N TYR A 62 3.51 7.31 -2.99
CA TYR A 62 3.66 5.98 -2.40
C TYR A 62 2.42 5.52 -1.62
N ASN A 63 1.64 6.48 -1.09
CA ASN A 63 0.36 6.23 -0.42
C ASN A 63 -0.81 6.27 -1.43
N ASP A 64 -0.62 5.71 -2.63
CA ASP A 64 -1.65 5.63 -3.67
C ASP A 64 -1.77 4.21 -4.22
N PHE A 65 -2.99 3.66 -4.15
CA PHE A 65 -3.26 2.27 -4.48
C PHE A 65 -4.46 2.15 -5.42
N HIS A 66 -4.41 1.15 -6.31
CA HIS A 66 -5.50 0.88 -7.25
C HIS A 66 -6.69 0.13 -6.65
N SER A 67 -6.59 -0.35 -5.40
CA SER A 67 -7.69 -1.04 -4.71
C SER A 67 -7.59 -0.87 -3.20
N LYS A 68 -8.75 -0.96 -2.50
CA LYS A 68 -8.80 -0.95 -1.03
C LYS A 68 -7.90 -2.03 -0.44
N ARG A 69 -7.95 -3.23 -1.01
CA ARG A 69 -7.16 -4.36 -0.52
C ARG A 69 -5.65 -4.13 -0.66
N CYS A 70 -5.19 -3.56 -1.78
CA CYS A 70 -3.79 -3.20 -1.92
C CYS A 70 -3.35 -2.18 -0.87
N CYS A 71 -4.21 -1.19 -0.55
CA CYS A 71 -3.95 -0.25 0.52
C CYS A 71 -3.85 -0.95 1.89
N GLU A 72 -4.82 -1.81 2.23
CA GLU A 72 -4.84 -2.54 3.51
C GLU A 72 -3.65 -3.49 3.68
N ASP A 73 -3.30 -4.20 2.59
CA ASP A 73 -2.19 -5.15 2.59
C ASP A 73 -0.83 -4.41 2.66
N SER A 74 -0.72 -3.20 2.08
CA SER A 74 0.52 -2.40 2.11
C SER A 74 0.65 -1.54 3.38
N CYS A 75 -0.47 -1.11 3.95
CA CYS A 75 -0.57 -0.22 5.12
C CYS A 75 -1.46 -0.84 6.21
N PRO A 76 -1.02 -1.92 6.89
CA PRO A 76 -1.82 -2.66 7.86
C PRO A 76 -1.91 -1.99 9.25
N TYR A 77 -1.85 -0.65 9.30
CA TYR A 77 -1.82 0.15 10.52
C TYR A 77 -3.21 0.60 11.00
N GLY A 78 -4.24 0.32 10.21
CA GLY A 78 -5.59 0.86 10.38
C GLY A 78 -6.66 -0.17 10.72
N THR A 79 -7.85 0.34 10.97
CA THR A 79 -9.07 -0.47 11.10
C THR A 79 -9.62 -0.82 9.72
N LYS A 80 -10.18 -2.02 9.55
CA LYS A 80 -10.73 -2.52 8.28
C LYS A 80 -12.09 -1.91 7.95
#